data_AF-A0A920YFS1-F1
#
_entry.id   AF-A0A920YFS1-F1
#
_cell.length_a   1.000
_cell.length_b   1.000
_cell.length_c   1.000
_cell.angle_alpha   90.00
_cell.angle_beta   90.00
_cell.angle_gamma   90.00
#
_symmetry.space_group_name_H-M   'P 1'
#
loop_
_entity.id
_entity.type
_entity.pdbx_description
1 polymer ?
#
loop_
_entity_poly.entity_id
_entity_poly.type
_entity_poly.pdbx_seq_one_letter_code
_entity_poly.pdbx_strand_id
1 'polypeptide(L)'
;MAKDPLTKIRRLRQTDEAWESTTRRMRAWITPRNQAPYRPYVIITVSQDGRVVGTNVVEEVPTPDQVLDALVKAMRRPVLGGGRKRRPAVIYMDDEALVETLAPRLQEVGIRCEYRHTLREVEDALLSMEQFMTKREPIPGLLKLPGVTPFMVKGLFEAAAHFYREAPWRWIDDSRPIEVRYPPDGRPRYAVVMGHGGQIYGLAVYKSPDELREVYAGTPPDQLMGKVEWTSLLFGEVTEMPFDDLDDMEKYGWPVAGEPAYPLPIRVTRSGQFVRPGKSELLWFEAALLAIPTFVRDYMQADRGFPRPAEATLTVMMADGEDSIHLRYPVPGFETPYEKEWVAAEEEGKAQIEAVRERNMELLRTFEQWLTRRGLSAGTARRHLDNVKLFADEYMTEGGSTGVPRPADQAEIVDVDEFLSEWFMHEVEGASARAVEASITSLKRFYRCLKETGQMSPEKADEVLELLRVDRNYYIELAQER
;
A
#
# COMPACT_ATOMS: atom_id res chain seq x y z
N MET A 1 -10.59 30.63 46.30
CA MET A 1 -9.18 30.26 46.51
C MET A 1 -9.06 28.76 46.58
N ALA A 2 -8.53 28.10 45.54
CA ALA A 2 -8.19 26.68 45.64
C ALA A 2 -7.14 26.50 46.73
N LYS A 3 -7.35 25.55 47.65
CA LYS A 3 -6.37 25.26 48.72
C LYS A 3 -5.09 24.74 48.06
N ASP A 4 -3.97 25.44 48.28
CA ASP A 4 -2.64 25.02 47.81
C ASP A 4 -2.38 23.54 48.15
N PRO A 5 -2.19 22.66 47.14
CA PRO A 5 -2.05 21.23 47.33
C PRO A 5 -0.84 20.86 48.21
N LEU A 6 0.20 21.71 48.26
CA LEU A 6 1.42 21.48 49.04
C LEU A 6 1.19 21.49 50.56
N THR A 7 0.18 22.24 51.04
CA THR A 7 -0.20 22.25 52.46
C THR A 7 -0.47 20.85 53.02
N LYS A 8 -0.94 19.93 52.15
CA LYS A 8 -1.31 18.56 52.51
C LYS A 8 -0.08 17.65 52.75
N ILE A 9 1.11 18.06 52.32
CA ILE A 9 2.35 17.26 52.39
C ILE A 9 3.42 17.85 53.29
N ARG A 10 3.33 19.12 53.71
CA ARG A 10 4.31 19.79 54.59
C ARG A 10 4.68 18.98 55.84
N ARG A 11 3.70 18.29 56.45
CA ARG A 11 3.90 17.48 57.67
C ARG A 11 4.34 16.04 57.42
N LEU A 12 4.45 15.60 56.17
CA LEU A 12 4.96 14.26 55.87
C LEU A 12 6.44 14.18 56.22
N ARG A 13 6.88 13.01 56.69
CA ARG A 13 8.29 12.70 56.88
C ARG A 13 9.02 12.90 55.56
N GLN A 14 10.11 13.65 55.62
CA GLN A 14 11.04 13.78 54.51
C GLN A 14 12.10 12.68 54.61
N THR A 15 12.43 12.07 53.49
CA THR A 15 13.50 11.08 53.33
C THR A 15 14.61 11.66 52.45
N ASP A 16 15.75 10.98 52.42
CA ASP A 16 16.91 11.27 51.57
C ASP A 16 16.77 10.70 50.14
N GLU A 17 15.69 9.96 49.87
CA GLU A 17 15.42 9.34 48.58
C GLU A 17 15.36 10.35 47.43
N ALA A 18 15.89 9.93 46.28
CA ALA A 18 15.58 10.52 44.98
C ALA A 18 14.40 9.81 44.33
N TRP A 19 13.47 10.56 43.75
CA TRP A 19 12.43 10.03 42.88
C TRP A 19 12.65 10.54 41.45
N GLU A 20 12.16 9.78 40.48
CA GLU A 20 12.10 10.17 39.07
C GLU A 20 10.63 10.28 38.68
N SER A 21 10.25 11.30 37.91
CA SER A 21 8.88 11.49 37.44
C SER A 21 8.87 11.99 36.02
N THR A 22 8.00 11.41 35.19
CA THR A 22 7.84 11.82 33.79
C THR A 22 6.39 12.01 33.43
N THR A 23 6.19 12.63 32.28
CA THR A 23 4.92 12.80 31.61
C THR A 23 5.05 12.45 30.14
N ARG A 24 4.58 11.25 29.77
CA ARG A 24 4.74 10.70 28.42
C ARG A 24 3.44 10.06 27.94
N ARG A 25 3.32 9.88 26.63
CA ARG A 25 2.27 9.03 26.03
C ARG A 25 2.40 7.61 26.58
N MET A 26 1.30 7.05 27.06
CA MET A 26 1.26 5.70 27.63
C MET A 26 1.70 4.68 26.57
N ARG A 27 2.55 3.73 26.96
CA ARG A 27 3.01 2.62 26.11
C ARG A 27 2.00 1.47 26.09
N ALA A 28 0.75 1.82 25.81
CA ALA A 28 -0.37 0.91 25.65
C ALA A 28 -1.55 1.63 24.96
N TRP A 29 -2.31 0.88 24.16
CA TRP A 29 -3.47 1.39 23.45
C TRP A 29 -4.74 1.27 24.28
N ILE A 30 -5.56 2.32 24.26
CA ILE A 30 -6.96 2.26 24.69
C ILE A 30 -7.81 2.14 23.43
N THR A 31 -8.66 1.11 23.38
CA THR A 31 -9.48 0.76 22.21
C THR A 31 -10.98 0.72 22.57
N PRO A 32 -11.65 1.88 22.72
CA PRO A 32 -13.07 1.91 23.01
C PRO A 32 -13.88 1.53 21.77
N ARG A 33 -15.09 1.01 21.96
CA ARG A 33 -15.93 0.49 20.85
C ARG A 33 -16.33 1.54 19.80
N ASN A 34 -16.36 2.82 20.17
CA ASN A 34 -16.96 3.89 19.37
C ASN A 34 -15.99 5.04 19.02
N GLN A 35 -14.67 4.82 19.12
CA GLN A 35 -13.67 5.81 18.74
C GLN A 35 -12.37 5.14 18.29
N ALA A 36 -11.54 5.88 17.56
CA ALA A 36 -10.23 5.40 17.14
C ALA A 36 -9.34 5.03 18.37
N PRO A 37 -8.47 4.02 18.25
CA PRO A 37 -7.46 3.72 19.26
C PRO A 37 -6.65 4.96 19.61
N TYR A 38 -6.39 5.18 20.90
CA TYR A 38 -5.61 6.33 21.35
C TYR A 38 -4.68 5.97 22.50
N ARG A 39 -3.65 6.81 22.68
CA ARG A 39 -2.68 6.74 23.78
C ARG A 39 -2.88 7.93 24.71
N PRO A 40 -3.41 7.75 25.93
CA PRO A 40 -3.46 8.82 26.93
C PRO A 40 -2.06 9.16 27.42
N TYR A 41 -1.91 10.24 28.19
CA TYR A 41 -0.68 10.56 28.91
C TYR A 41 -0.66 9.87 30.28
N VAL A 42 0.53 9.39 30.67
CA VAL A 42 0.79 8.87 32.01
C VAL A 42 1.74 9.81 32.74
N ILE A 43 1.34 10.22 33.95
CA ILE A 43 2.22 10.81 34.95
C ILE A 43 2.63 9.66 35.87
N ILE A 44 3.89 9.22 35.76
CA ILE A 44 4.44 8.14 36.57
C ILE A 44 5.59 8.67 37.42
N THR A 45 5.63 8.26 38.68
CA THR A 45 6.68 8.61 39.63
C THR A 45 7.25 7.34 40.24
N VAL A 46 8.56 7.17 40.15
CA VAL A 46 9.30 5.98 40.58
C VAL A 46 10.36 6.40 41.60
N SER A 47 10.52 5.64 42.69
CA SER A 47 11.58 5.89 43.67
C SER A 47 12.92 5.35 43.17
N GLN A 48 14.05 5.81 43.74
CA GLN A 48 15.40 5.28 43.47
C GLN A 48 15.56 3.75 43.60
N ASP A 49 14.67 3.07 44.31
CA ASP A 49 14.67 1.60 44.45
C ASP A 49 13.82 0.89 43.37
N GLY A 50 13.50 1.56 42.26
CA GLY A 50 12.68 1.03 41.15
C GLY A 50 11.19 0.83 41.45
N ARG A 51 10.70 1.30 42.60
CA ARG A 51 9.28 1.14 42.98
C ARG A 51 8.43 2.28 42.41
N VAL A 52 7.38 1.93 41.66
CA VAL A 52 6.34 2.89 41.28
C VAL A 52 5.67 3.41 42.54
N VAL A 53 5.77 4.72 42.77
CA VAL A 53 5.20 5.40 43.95
C VAL A 53 3.87 6.06 43.61
N GLY A 54 3.73 6.54 42.37
CA GLY A 54 2.52 7.18 41.87
C GLY A 54 2.29 6.87 40.39
N THR A 55 1.03 6.71 40.02
CA THR A 55 0.61 6.67 38.62
C THR A 55 -0.73 7.38 38.46
N ASN A 56 -0.83 8.21 37.43
CA ASN A 56 -2.02 8.96 37.06
C ASN A 56 -2.12 8.97 35.53
N VAL A 57 -3.29 8.65 35.00
CA VAL A 57 -3.56 8.67 33.55
C VAL A 57 -4.49 9.85 33.25
N VAL A 58 -4.16 10.62 32.23
CA VAL A 58 -4.96 11.75 31.73
C VAL A 58 -5.04 11.66 30.20
N GLU A 59 -6.15 12.11 29.61
CA GLU A 59 -6.35 11.93 28.16
C GLU A 59 -5.50 12.90 27.32
N GLU A 60 -5.36 14.14 27.79
CA GLU A 60 -4.61 15.20 27.12
C GLU A 60 -3.26 15.46 27.79
N VAL A 61 -2.42 16.30 27.17
CA VAL A 61 -1.15 16.76 27.76
C VAL A 61 -1.41 17.36 29.14
N PRO A 62 -0.85 16.80 30.22
CA PRO A 62 -1.12 17.29 31.56
C PRO A 62 -0.54 18.67 31.79
N THR A 63 -1.34 19.52 32.43
CA THR A 63 -0.90 20.82 32.94
C THR A 63 0.10 20.65 34.10
N PRO A 64 0.98 21.63 34.35
CA PRO A 64 1.87 21.61 35.52
C PRO A 64 1.12 21.39 36.85
N ASP A 65 -0.09 21.94 36.99
CA ASP A 65 -0.92 21.74 38.18
C ASP A 65 -1.38 20.28 38.34
N GLN A 66 -1.77 19.61 37.26
CA GLN A 66 -2.12 18.19 37.28
C GLN A 66 -0.91 17.31 37.64
N VAL A 67 0.27 17.65 37.12
CA VAL A 67 1.53 16.97 37.48
C VAL A 67 1.82 17.15 38.97
N LEU A 68 1.72 18.38 39.49
CA LEU A 68 1.92 18.66 40.91
C LEU A 68 0.92 17.90 41.79
N ASP A 69 -0.36 17.86 41.41
CA ASP A 69 -1.38 17.11 42.13
C ASP A 69 -1.10 15.60 42.13
N ALA A 70 -0.58 15.05 41.03
CA ALA A 70 -0.14 13.66 40.95
C ALA A 70 1.05 13.38 41.89
N LEU A 71 2.06 14.26 41.92
CA LEU A 71 3.19 14.16 42.86
C LEU A 71 2.73 14.22 44.32
N VAL A 72 1.87 15.19 44.66
CA VAL A 72 1.28 15.33 45.99
C VAL A 72 0.48 14.08 46.38
N LYS A 73 -0.28 13.51 45.44
CA LYS A 73 -1.01 12.25 45.65
C LYS A 73 -0.04 11.10 45.90
N ALA A 74 1.01 10.96 45.10
CA ALA A 74 2.04 9.92 45.27
C ALA A 74 2.70 9.98 46.66
N MET A 75 3.00 11.17 47.16
CA MET A 75 3.58 11.36 48.51
C MET A 75 2.61 10.98 49.63
N ARG A 76 1.31 11.30 49.48
CA ARG A 76 0.30 11.10 50.53
C ARG A 76 -0.28 9.69 50.56
N ARG A 77 -0.47 9.12 49.38
CA ARG A 77 -1.11 7.83 49.11
C ARG A 77 -0.32 7.11 48.02
N PRO A 78 0.91 6.63 48.33
CA PRO A 78 1.65 5.79 47.39
C PRO A 78 0.79 4.62 46.91
N VAL A 79 1.00 4.20 45.67
CA VAL A 79 0.35 3.00 45.14
C VAL A 79 0.75 1.75 45.94
N LEU A 80 -0.01 0.67 45.80
CA LEU A 80 0.33 -0.60 46.44
C LEU A 80 1.73 -1.04 46.00
N GLY A 81 2.61 -1.35 46.96
CA GLY A 81 4.03 -1.66 46.68
C GLY A 81 4.97 -0.45 46.67
N GLY A 82 4.46 0.80 46.55
CA GLY A 82 5.26 2.04 46.52
C GLY A 82 5.81 2.52 47.87
N GLY A 83 5.59 1.75 48.93
CA GLY A 83 6.05 2.06 50.29
C GLY A 83 5.10 2.98 51.07
N ARG A 84 5.59 3.55 52.19
CA ARG A 84 4.81 4.43 53.08
C ARG A 84 4.82 5.88 52.58
N LYS A 85 3.82 6.66 53.02
CA LYS A 85 3.71 8.10 52.75
C LYS A 85 4.97 8.86 53.19
N ARG A 86 5.58 9.63 52.28
CA ARG A 86 6.83 10.38 52.51
C ARG A 86 7.04 11.44 51.44
N ARG A 87 7.89 12.42 51.74
CA ARG A 87 8.46 13.38 50.78
C ARG A 87 9.89 12.94 50.41
N PRO A 88 10.26 12.87 49.13
CA PRO A 88 11.66 12.68 48.73
C PRO A 88 12.50 13.93 49.01
N ALA A 89 13.83 13.81 48.91
CA ALA A 89 14.72 14.96 48.92
C ALA A 89 14.77 15.66 47.56
N VAL A 90 14.67 14.90 46.48
CA VAL A 90 14.74 15.39 45.10
C VAL A 90 13.81 14.60 44.18
N ILE A 91 13.23 15.28 43.20
CA ILE A 91 12.49 14.70 42.08
C ILE A 91 13.20 15.10 40.79
N TYR A 92 13.67 14.12 40.03
CA TYR A 92 14.21 14.34 38.69
C TYR A 92 13.10 14.22 37.65
N MET A 93 13.09 15.13 36.68
CA MET A 93 12.14 15.12 35.56
C MET A 93 12.87 15.36 34.23
N ASP A 94 12.30 14.87 33.13
CA ASP A 94 12.87 14.92 31.78
C ASP A 94 12.27 16.02 30.89
N ASP A 95 11.54 16.96 31.49
CA ASP A 95 10.94 18.12 30.84
C ASP A 95 11.40 19.40 31.56
N GLU A 96 12.20 20.21 30.87
CA GLU A 96 12.77 21.45 31.42
C GLU A 96 11.68 22.47 31.79
N ALA A 97 10.63 22.61 30.97
CA ALA A 97 9.56 23.57 31.21
C ALA A 97 8.72 23.18 32.44
N LEU A 98 8.51 21.89 32.66
CA LEU A 98 7.89 21.39 33.90
C LEU A 98 8.79 21.66 35.11
N VAL A 99 10.11 21.44 35.01
CA VAL A 99 11.05 21.73 36.10
C VAL A 99 11.04 23.22 36.45
N GLU A 100 11.13 24.11 35.47
CA GLU A 100 11.08 25.57 35.68
C GLU A 100 9.81 26.00 36.42
N THR A 101 8.68 25.38 36.08
CA THR A 101 7.38 25.69 36.70
C THR A 101 7.23 25.08 38.11
N LEU A 102 7.69 23.86 38.31
CA LEU A 102 7.43 23.08 39.52
C LEU A 102 8.50 23.24 40.60
N ALA A 103 9.75 23.52 40.25
CA ALA A 103 10.86 23.62 41.20
C ALA A 103 10.63 24.68 42.30
N PRO A 104 10.20 25.93 41.99
CA PRO A 104 9.95 26.93 43.04
C PRO A 104 8.87 26.48 44.04
N ARG A 105 7.83 25.81 43.54
CA ARG A 105 6.70 25.32 44.35
C ARG A 105 7.10 24.15 45.22
N LEU A 106 7.79 23.15 44.66
CA LEU A 106 8.27 21.98 45.42
C LEU A 106 9.31 22.36 46.48
N GLN A 107 10.09 23.42 46.23
CA GLN A 107 11.04 23.95 47.20
C GLN A 107 10.37 24.51 48.47
N GLU A 108 9.13 25.01 48.40
CA GLU A 108 8.37 25.45 49.59
C GLU A 108 8.13 24.32 50.61
N VAL A 109 8.18 23.08 50.14
CA VAL A 109 8.08 21.87 50.96
C VAL A 109 9.40 21.12 51.00
N GLY A 110 10.53 21.80 50.74
CA GLY A 110 11.88 21.28 50.88
C GLY A 110 12.25 20.17 49.88
N ILE A 111 11.56 20.06 48.74
CA ILE A 111 11.84 19.07 47.69
C ILE A 111 12.52 19.79 46.53
N ARG A 112 13.74 19.36 46.17
CA ARG A 112 14.40 19.83 44.96
C ARG A 112 13.73 19.22 43.74
N CYS A 113 13.53 19.99 42.67
CA CYS A 113 13.09 19.47 41.39
C CYS A 113 14.12 19.86 40.34
N GLU A 114 14.69 18.86 39.66
CA GLU A 114 15.86 19.06 38.81
C GLU A 114 15.66 18.34 37.47
N TYR A 115 16.14 18.97 36.40
CA TYR A 115 16.12 18.34 35.08
C TYR A 115 17.15 17.21 35.02
N ARG A 116 16.75 16.10 34.42
CA ARG A 116 17.63 14.99 34.06
C ARG A 116 17.15 14.39 32.75
N HIS A 117 18.03 14.35 31.76
CA HIS A 117 17.69 13.84 30.44
C HIS A 117 17.23 12.36 30.47
N THR A 118 17.91 11.51 31.23
CA THR A 118 17.62 10.07 31.31
C THR A 118 17.09 9.72 32.69
N LEU A 119 15.87 9.15 32.74
CA LEU A 119 15.21 8.69 33.96
C LEU A 119 15.17 7.16 33.95
N ARG A 120 16.25 6.52 34.43
CA ARG A 120 16.45 5.08 34.30
C ARG A 120 15.36 4.26 35.00
N GLU A 121 14.97 4.65 36.21
CA GLU A 121 13.97 3.92 37.00
C GLU A 121 12.58 4.04 36.35
N VAL A 122 12.31 5.19 35.73
CA VAL A 122 11.09 5.40 34.94
C VAL A 122 11.11 4.58 33.65
N GLU A 123 12.24 4.54 32.92
CA GLU A 123 12.37 3.76 31.69
C GLU A 123 12.14 2.27 31.93
N ASP A 124 12.77 1.72 32.98
CA ASP A 124 12.60 0.33 33.39
C ASP A 124 11.14 0.03 33.78
N ALA A 125 10.49 0.95 34.53
CA ALA A 125 9.09 0.82 34.90
C ALA A 125 8.14 0.87 33.69
N LEU A 126 8.39 1.75 32.72
CA LEU A 126 7.57 1.87 31.51
C LEU A 126 7.70 0.65 30.61
N LEU A 127 8.91 0.09 30.46
CA LEU A 127 9.15 -1.15 29.70
C LEU A 127 8.48 -2.35 30.35
N SER A 128 8.61 -2.48 31.69
CA SER A 128 7.94 -3.54 32.44
C SER A 128 6.41 -3.45 32.32
N MET A 129 5.86 -2.22 32.39
CA MET A 129 4.43 -1.98 32.18
C MET A 129 3.98 -2.32 30.77
N GLU A 130 4.75 -1.93 29.73
CA GLU A 130 4.47 -2.30 28.34
C GLU A 130 4.43 -3.83 28.19
N GLN A 131 5.47 -4.53 28.62
CA GLN A 131 5.56 -6.00 28.51
C GLN A 131 4.38 -6.70 29.19
N PHE A 132 3.98 -6.21 30.38
CA PHE A 132 2.83 -6.73 31.10
C PHE A 132 1.51 -6.51 30.35
N MET A 133 1.32 -5.32 29.77
CA MET A 133 0.08 -4.92 29.10
C MET A 133 -0.07 -5.55 27.71
N THR A 134 1.02 -5.61 26.93
CA THR A 134 1.01 -6.14 25.55
C THR A 134 1.20 -7.65 25.51
N LYS A 135 1.72 -8.26 26.58
CA LYS A 135 2.14 -9.68 26.66
C LYS A 135 3.13 -10.06 25.56
N ARG A 136 3.88 -9.10 25.04
CA ARG A 136 4.89 -9.26 24.00
C ARG A 136 6.19 -8.63 24.46
N GLU A 137 7.29 -9.11 23.92
CA GLU A 137 8.57 -8.44 24.10
C GLU A 137 8.60 -7.16 23.25
N PRO A 138 8.90 -5.99 23.84
CA PRO A 138 8.96 -4.74 23.09
C PRO A 138 9.99 -4.80 21.96
N ILE A 139 9.57 -4.45 20.75
CA ILE A 139 10.48 -4.24 19.63
C ILE A 139 11.17 -2.88 19.83
N PRO A 140 12.51 -2.78 19.79
CA PRO A 140 13.19 -1.50 19.94
C PRO A 140 12.87 -0.52 18.81
N GLY A 141 12.76 0.78 19.14
CA GLY A 141 12.64 1.84 18.13
C GLY A 141 13.88 1.96 17.23
N LEU A 142 13.70 2.52 16.03
CA LEU A 142 14.75 2.66 15.01
C LEU A 142 15.92 3.51 15.49
N LEU A 143 15.66 4.57 16.23
CA LEU A 143 16.70 5.48 16.71
C LEU A 143 17.57 4.89 17.84
N LYS A 144 17.19 3.72 18.37
CA LYS A 144 18.05 2.96 19.30
C LYS A 144 19.13 2.15 18.58
N LEU A 145 19.05 2.04 17.25
CA LEU A 145 20.02 1.29 16.46
C LEU A 145 21.30 2.10 16.23
N PRO A 146 22.49 1.49 16.40
CA PRO A 146 23.75 2.17 16.14
C PRO A 146 23.82 2.78 14.73
N GLY A 147 24.05 4.08 14.66
CA GLY A 147 24.26 4.81 13.42
C GLY A 147 23.00 5.15 12.62
N VAL A 148 21.80 4.85 13.14
CA VAL A 148 20.52 5.28 12.56
C VAL A 148 20.16 6.66 13.11
N THR A 149 19.78 7.58 12.23
CA THR A 149 19.45 8.97 12.58
C THR A 149 18.02 9.31 12.20
N PRO A 150 17.40 10.36 12.80
CA PRO A 150 16.05 10.80 12.43
C PRO A 150 15.90 11.11 10.93
N PHE A 151 16.97 11.62 10.32
CA PHE A 151 17.03 11.93 8.90
C PHE A 151 16.94 10.67 8.02
N MET A 152 17.69 9.62 8.37
CA MET A 152 17.63 8.35 7.63
C MET A 152 16.26 7.67 7.75
N VAL A 153 15.67 7.69 8.95
CA VAL A 153 14.34 7.10 9.15
C VAL A 153 13.28 7.89 8.38
N LYS A 154 13.40 9.21 8.33
CA LYS A 154 12.52 10.04 7.50
C LYS A 154 12.57 9.62 6.03
N GLY A 155 13.76 9.43 5.46
CA GLY A 155 13.94 8.95 4.07
C GLY A 155 13.24 7.61 3.81
N LEU A 156 13.45 6.64 4.71
CA LEU A 156 12.77 5.35 4.65
C LEU A 156 11.25 5.48 4.68
N PHE A 157 10.70 6.32 5.57
CA PHE A 157 9.25 6.52 5.69
C PHE A 157 8.67 7.22 4.46
N GLU A 158 9.39 8.19 3.88
CA GLU A 158 9.02 8.84 2.62
C GLU A 158 9.00 7.83 1.46
N ALA A 159 10.04 7.00 1.34
CA ALA A 159 10.13 5.92 0.35
C ALA A 159 9.02 4.87 0.53
N ALA A 160 8.73 4.47 1.77
CA ALA A 160 7.64 3.55 2.07
C ALA A 160 6.27 4.14 1.73
N ALA A 161 6.04 5.42 2.04
CA ALA A 161 4.80 6.10 1.67
C ALA A 161 4.65 6.21 0.16
N HIS A 162 5.73 6.47 -0.58
CA HIS A 162 5.76 6.44 -2.04
C HIS A 162 5.39 5.05 -2.58
N PHE A 163 6.11 4.00 -2.15
CA PHE A 163 5.85 2.62 -2.55
C PHE A 163 4.40 2.21 -2.29
N TYR A 164 3.84 2.61 -1.14
CA TYR A 164 2.46 2.28 -0.80
C TYR A 164 1.46 2.94 -1.75
N ARG A 165 1.68 4.20 -2.12
CA ARG A 165 0.80 4.95 -3.04
C ARG A 165 0.87 4.41 -4.47
N GLU A 166 2.07 4.05 -4.94
CA GLU A 166 2.24 3.45 -6.27
C GLU A 166 1.67 2.03 -6.36
N ALA A 167 1.54 1.33 -5.22
CA ALA A 167 0.86 0.04 -5.07
C ALA A 167 1.27 -1.01 -6.13
N PRO A 168 2.58 -1.32 -6.28
CA PRO A 168 3.06 -2.23 -7.34
C PRO A 168 2.48 -3.64 -7.26
N TRP A 169 2.03 -4.08 -6.08
CA TRP A 169 1.34 -5.35 -5.86
C TRP A 169 0.00 -5.48 -6.62
N ARG A 170 -0.54 -4.39 -7.18
CA ARG A 170 -1.68 -4.45 -8.11
C ARG A 170 -1.34 -5.15 -9.42
N TRP A 171 -0.06 -5.12 -9.80
CA TRP A 171 0.40 -5.55 -11.12
C TRP A 171 1.23 -6.83 -11.09
N ILE A 172 1.81 -7.17 -9.93
CA ILE A 172 2.60 -8.38 -9.76
C ILE A 172 2.16 -9.15 -8.51
N ASP A 173 2.21 -10.47 -8.60
CA ASP A 173 2.04 -11.37 -7.46
C ASP A 173 3.39 -11.66 -6.76
N ASP A 174 3.33 -12.45 -5.70
CA ASP A 174 4.47 -12.83 -4.87
C ASP A 174 5.12 -14.17 -5.29
N SER A 175 4.77 -14.71 -6.46
CA SER A 175 5.29 -15.99 -6.97
C SER A 175 6.65 -15.87 -7.64
N ARG A 176 7.03 -14.65 -8.04
CA ARG A 176 8.28 -14.38 -8.74
C ARG A 176 9.03 -13.19 -8.12
N PRO A 177 10.24 -13.42 -7.62
CA PRO A 177 11.06 -12.35 -7.06
C PRO A 177 11.64 -11.43 -8.15
N ILE A 178 12.00 -10.23 -7.73
CA ILE A 178 12.86 -9.30 -8.46
C ILE A 178 14.28 -9.41 -7.86
N GLU A 179 15.30 -9.62 -8.69
CA GLU A 179 16.68 -9.49 -8.25
C GLU A 179 16.99 -8.01 -8.05
N VAL A 180 17.57 -7.65 -6.91
CA VAL A 180 17.93 -6.27 -6.57
C VAL A 180 19.36 -6.24 -6.05
N ARG A 181 20.19 -5.39 -6.65
CA ARG A 181 21.58 -5.10 -6.22
C ARG A 181 21.68 -3.62 -5.85
N TYR A 182 22.02 -3.36 -4.59
CA TYR A 182 22.27 -2.02 -4.09
C TYR A 182 23.52 -2.03 -3.19
N PRO A 183 24.62 -1.32 -3.57
CA PRO A 183 24.81 -0.62 -4.87
C PRO A 183 24.77 -1.59 -6.08
N PRO A 184 24.81 -1.12 -7.35
CA PRO A 184 24.61 -1.98 -8.53
C PRO A 184 25.63 -3.12 -8.68
N ASP A 185 26.84 -2.93 -8.16
CA ASP A 185 27.93 -3.92 -8.08
C ASP A 185 27.88 -4.76 -6.79
N GLY A 186 26.92 -4.48 -5.92
CA GLY A 186 26.65 -5.19 -4.68
C GLY A 186 26.11 -6.61 -4.90
N ARG A 187 25.99 -7.35 -3.79
CA ARG A 187 25.43 -8.72 -3.83
C ARG A 187 23.94 -8.70 -4.16
N PRO A 188 23.45 -9.60 -5.02
CA PRO A 188 22.02 -9.70 -5.30
C PRO A 188 21.25 -10.12 -4.06
N ARG A 189 20.08 -9.53 -3.89
CA ARG A 189 19.03 -9.96 -2.96
C ARG A 189 17.73 -10.09 -3.73
N TYR A 190 16.83 -10.92 -3.22
CA TYR A 190 15.62 -11.33 -3.95
C TYR A 190 14.42 -10.73 -3.26
N ALA A 191 13.85 -9.70 -3.89
CA ALA A 191 12.76 -8.91 -3.39
C ALA A 191 11.42 -9.52 -3.84
N VAL A 192 10.49 -9.69 -2.90
CA VAL A 192 9.13 -10.17 -3.13
C VAL A 192 8.16 -9.08 -2.73
N VAL A 193 7.39 -8.58 -3.69
CA VAL A 193 6.36 -7.59 -3.47
C VAL A 193 5.12 -8.29 -2.92
N MET A 194 4.68 -7.91 -1.73
CA MET A 194 3.53 -8.50 -1.04
C MET A 194 2.31 -7.58 -1.18
N GLY A 195 1.12 -8.18 -1.25
CA GLY A 195 -0.15 -7.45 -1.26
C GLY A 195 -1.15 -7.91 -2.31
N HIS A 196 -0.73 -8.73 -3.28
CA HIS A 196 -1.60 -9.18 -4.38
C HIS A 196 -2.84 -9.94 -3.86
N GLY A 197 -2.66 -10.79 -2.86
CA GLY A 197 -3.76 -11.52 -2.19
C GLY A 197 -4.56 -10.71 -1.16
N GLY A 198 -4.27 -9.41 -0.97
CA GLY A 198 -5.06 -8.51 -0.13
C GLY A 198 -4.94 -8.69 1.39
N GLN A 199 -4.00 -9.51 1.88
CA GLN A 199 -3.84 -9.79 3.32
C GLN A 199 -2.68 -9.04 3.97
N ILE A 200 -1.48 -9.20 3.43
CA ILE A 200 -0.25 -8.59 3.97
C ILE A 200 0.39 -7.77 2.86
N TYR A 201 0.63 -6.49 3.13
CA TYR A 201 1.27 -5.56 2.21
C TYR A 201 2.70 -5.29 2.65
N GLY A 202 3.61 -5.15 1.70
CA GLY A 202 5.00 -4.80 2.00
C GLY A 202 6.00 -5.31 0.99
N LEU A 203 7.25 -5.33 1.41
CA LEU A 203 8.37 -5.87 0.64
C LEU A 203 9.16 -6.84 1.51
N ALA A 204 9.26 -8.10 1.09
CA ALA A 204 10.13 -9.09 1.73
C ALA A 204 11.42 -9.25 0.91
N VAL A 205 12.55 -9.49 1.57
CA VAL A 205 13.84 -9.71 0.91
C VAL A 205 14.58 -10.92 1.48
N TYR A 206 15.08 -11.74 0.56
CA TYR A 206 15.83 -12.96 0.82
C TYR A 206 17.25 -12.82 0.30
N LYS A 207 18.21 -13.49 0.95
CA LYS A 207 19.63 -13.43 0.54
C LYS A 207 20.00 -14.51 -0.48
N SER A 208 19.20 -15.56 -0.60
CA SER A 208 19.46 -16.70 -1.47
C SER A 208 18.23 -17.11 -2.29
N PRO A 209 18.40 -17.46 -3.58
CA PRO A 209 17.36 -18.13 -4.38
C PRO A 209 16.86 -19.41 -3.70
N ASP A 210 17.77 -20.17 -3.09
CA ASP A 210 17.45 -21.46 -2.48
C ASP A 210 16.57 -21.29 -1.23
N GLU A 211 16.88 -20.29 -0.40
CA GLU A 211 16.05 -19.93 0.76
C GLU A 211 14.64 -19.52 0.32
N LEU A 212 14.52 -18.79 -0.79
CA LEU A 212 13.22 -18.40 -1.34
C LEU A 212 12.46 -19.59 -1.92
N ARG A 213 13.13 -20.55 -2.58
CA ARG A 213 12.48 -21.77 -3.07
C ARG A 213 11.89 -22.62 -1.94
N GLU A 214 12.58 -22.71 -0.80
CA GLU A 214 12.06 -23.39 0.40
C GLU A 214 10.76 -22.75 0.92
N VAL A 215 10.66 -21.41 0.84
CA VAL A 215 9.44 -20.67 1.19
C VAL A 215 8.34 -20.96 0.18
N TYR A 216 8.64 -20.92 -1.12
CA TYR A 216 7.66 -21.21 -2.18
C TYR A 216 7.20 -22.66 -2.25
N ALA A 217 7.99 -23.60 -1.73
CA ALA A 217 7.61 -25.02 -1.63
C ALA A 217 6.44 -25.27 -0.64
N GLY A 218 5.92 -24.22 0.02
CA GLY A 218 4.83 -24.35 0.98
C GLY A 218 5.28 -24.96 2.31
N THR A 219 6.58 -24.88 2.61
CA THR A 219 7.13 -25.36 3.88
C THR A 219 6.43 -24.65 5.04
N PRO A 220 5.86 -25.39 6.01
CA PRO A 220 5.15 -24.78 7.15
C PRO A 220 6.02 -23.75 7.91
N PRO A 221 5.43 -22.65 8.41
CA PRO A 221 6.19 -21.58 9.08
C PRO A 221 7.08 -22.05 10.25
N ASP A 222 6.62 -23.04 11.03
CA ASP A 222 7.38 -23.65 12.12
C ASP A 222 8.61 -24.44 11.64
N GLN A 223 8.59 -24.92 10.39
CA GLN A 223 9.72 -25.64 9.76
C GLN A 223 10.66 -24.71 8.99
N LEU A 224 10.22 -23.50 8.65
CA LEU A 224 11.06 -22.42 8.12
C LEU A 224 11.87 -21.74 9.23
N MET A 225 11.33 -21.70 10.46
CA MET A 225 12.08 -21.30 11.65
C MET A 225 13.33 -22.19 11.81
N GLY A 226 14.51 -21.59 11.97
CA GLY A 226 15.79 -22.34 11.99
C GLY A 226 16.55 -22.31 10.67
N LYS A 227 15.85 -22.21 9.53
CA LYS A 227 16.41 -22.49 8.20
C LYS A 227 16.55 -21.26 7.32
N VAL A 228 15.59 -20.35 7.38
CA VAL A 228 15.54 -19.16 6.52
C VAL A 228 15.70 -17.90 7.37
N GLU A 229 16.50 -16.96 6.90
CA GLU A 229 16.49 -15.58 7.38
C GLU A 229 15.91 -14.69 6.29
N TRP A 230 15.05 -13.75 6.69
CA TRP A 230 14.54 -12.76 5.76
C TRP A 230 14.33 -11.44 6.48
N THR A 231 14.32 -10.37 5.70
CA THR A 231 13.96 -9.04 6.19
C THR A 231 12.74 -8.57 5.43
N SER A 232 11.82 -7.90 6.09
CA SER A 232 10.64 -7.35 5.46
C SER A 232 10.41 -5.92 5.96
N LEU A 233 9.88 -5.08 5.09
CA LEU A 233 9.14 -3.90 5.51
C LEU A 233 7.66 -4.21 5.27
N LEU A 234 6.92 -4.35 6.37
CA LEU A 234 5.47 -4.59 6.34
C LEU A 234 4.73 -3.27 6.49
N PHE A 235 3.55 -3.19 5.89
CA PHE A 235 2.60 -2.13 6.20
C PHE A 235 1.56 -2.66 7.17
N GLY A 236 1.35 -1.93 8.26
CA GLY A 236 0.42 -2.30 9.32
C GLY A 236 -0.36 -1.10 9.84
N GLU A 237 -1.11 -1.35 10.90
CA GLU A 237 -1.85 -0.30 11.61
C GLU A 237 -0.99 0.39 12.67
N VAL A 238 -1.42 1.57 13.08
CA VAL A 238 -0.78 2.33 14.18
C VAL A 238 -0.62 1.50 15.45
N THR A 239 -1.55 0.55 15.70
CA THR A 239 -1.55 -0.27 16.92
C THR A 239 -0.47 -1.36 16.95
N GLU A 240 0.11 -1.66 15.80
CA GLU A 240 1.15 -2.69 15.63
C GLU A 240 2.58 -2.11 15.73
N MET A 241 2.70 -0.78 15.70
CA MET A 241 3.98 -0.09 15.71
C MET A 241 4.63 -0.07 17.11
N PRO A 242 5.96 -0.16 17.18
CA PRO A 242 6.69 0.09 18.42
C PRO A 242 6.41 1.49 18.96
N PHE A 243 6.19 1.62 20.27
CA PHE A 243 5.88 2.92 20.88
C PHE A 243 7.00 3.94 20.74
N ASP A 244 8.26 3.49 20.77
CA ASP A 244 9.41 4.36 20.53
C ASP A 244 9.32 5.01 19.14
N ASP A 245 8.96 4.22 18.11
CA ASP A 245 8.81 4.74 16.75
C ASP A 245 7.63 5.70 16.64
N LEU A 246 6.51 5.42 17.31
CA LEU A 246 5.36 6.33 17.34
C LEU A 246 5.69 7.68 17.98
N ASP A 247 6.44 7.66 19.08
CA ASP A 247 6.88 8.87 19.78
C ASP A 247 7.87 9.66 18.90
N ASP A 248 8.78 8.97 18.22
CA ASP A 248 9.71 9.59 17.27
C ASP A 248 8.97 10.13 16.02
N MET A 249 7.94 9.44 15.52
CA MET A 249 7.10 9.92 14.42
C MET A 249 6.37 11.21 14.80
N GLU A 250 5.77 11.30 16.00
CA GLU A 250 5.13 12.51 16.52
C GLU A 250 6.15 13.66 16.64
N LYS A 251 7.38 13.35 17.08
CA LYS A 251 8.46 14.32 17.28
C LYS A 251 9.08 14.85 15.98
N TYR A 252 9.37 13.98 15.02
CA TYR A 252 10.13 14.31 13.81
C TYR A 252 9.26 14.46 12.56
N GLY A 253 7.96 14.14 12.64
CA GLY A 253 6.99 14.31 11.55
C GLY A 253 7.22 13.35 10.39
N TRP A 254 7.54 12.08 10.67
CA TRP A 254 7.73 11.07 9.62
C TRP A 254 6.38 10.73 8.95
N PRO A 255 6.31 10.71 7.60
CA PRO A 255 5.04 10.54 6.90
C PRO A 255 4.58 9.08 6.85
N VAL A 256 3.27 8.88 6.77
CA VAL A 256 2.63 7.60 6.43
C VAL A 256 1.62 7.81 5.30
N ALA A 257 1.42 6.81 4.45
CA ALA A 257 0.53 6.95 3.28
C ALA A 257 -0.97 6.86 3.62
N GLY A 258 -1.32 6.40 4.82
CA GLY A 258 -2.69 6.17 5.26
C GLY A 258 -2.75 5.34 6.54
N GLU A 259 -3.96 5.03 7.01
CA GLU A 259 -4.23 4.33 8.27
C GLU A 259 -3.61 2.90 8.34
N PRO A 260 -3.66 2.06 7.28
CA PRO A 260 -3.00 0.75 7.26
C PRO A 260 -1.61 0.78 6.61
N ALA A 261 -0.96 1.95 6.55
CA ALA A 261 0.30 2.15 5.81
C ALA A 261 1.47 2.56 6.71
N TYR A 262 1.49 2.10 7.96
CA TYR A 262 2.62 2.31 8.86
C TYR A 262 3.76 1.34 8.52
N PRO A 263 4.97 1.84 8.17
CA PRO A 263 6.07 0.99 7.76
C PRO A 263 6.76 0.35 8.97
N LEU A 264 6.74 -0.98 9.03
CA LEU A 264 7.34 -1.80 10.08
C LEU A 264 8.49 -2.64 9.51
N PRO A 265 9.74 -2.13 9.50
CA PRO A 265 10.90 -2.91 9.07
C PRO A 265 11.31 -3.95 10.12
N ILE A 266 11.16 -5.22 9.82
CA ILE A 266 11.47 -6.34 10.71
C ILE A 266 12.39 -7.33 10.02
N ARG A 267 13.27 -7.95 10.80
CA ARG A 267 14.12 -9.05 10.35
C ARG A 267 13.82 -10.26 11.19
N VAL A 268 13.60 -11.38 10.52
CA VAL A 268 13.48 -12.69 11.17
C VAL A 268 14.83 -13.38 11.08
N THR A 269 15.43 -13.61 12.23
CA THR A 269 16.70 -14.34 12.32
C THR A 269 16.48 -15.83 12.08
N ARG A 270 17.57 -16.57 11.82
CA ARG A 270 17.50 -18.04 11.79
C ARG A 270 16.97 -18.64 13.09
N SER A 271 17.12 -17.99 14.24
CA SER A 271 16.52 -18.46 15.50
C SER A 271 15.00 -18.21 15.59
N GLY A 272 14.38 -17.63 14.55
CA GLY A 272 12.96 -17.26 14.55
C GLY A 272 12.65 -16.00 15.37
N GLN A 273 13.67 -15.25 15.79
CA GLN A 273 13.48 -14.03 16.56
C GLN A 273 13.22 -12.83 15.64
N PHE A 274 12.27 -12.00 16.04
CA PHE A 274 12.01 -10.71 15.41
C PHE A 274 12.98 -9.67 15.96
N VAL A 275 13.80 -9.10 15.10
CA VAL A 275 14.74 -8.02 15.43
C VAL A 275 14.59 -6.88 14.43
N ARG A 276 15.10 -5.70 14.76
CA ARG A 276 15.16 -4.61 13.77
C ARG A 276 16.30 -4.85 12.78
N PRO A 277 16.09 -4.54 11.49
CA PRO A 277 17.16 -4.53 10.51
C PRO A 277 18.16 -3.41 10.81
N GLY A 278 19.43 -3.64 10.48
CA GLY A 278 20.50 -2.68 10.73
C GLY A 278 20.50 -1.51 9.74
N LYS A 279 21.36 -0.50 9.99
CA LYS A 279 21.51 0.69 9.15
C LYS A 279 21.58 0.39 7.63
N SER A 280 22.46 -0.52 7.23
CA SER A 280 22.65 -0.86 5.81
C SER A 280 21.45 -1.59 5.19
N GLU A 281 20.64 -2.28 6.00
CA GLU A 281 19.41 -2.90 5.51
C GLU A 281 18.32 -1.83 5.33
N LEU A 282 18.21 -0.85 6.23
CA LEU A 282 17.27 0.27 6.10
C LEU A 282 17.55 1.10 4.83
N LEU A 283 18.82 1.42 4.55
CA LEU A 283 19.21 2.10 3.30
C LEU A 283 18.88 1.27 2.06
N TRP A 284 19.10 -0.04 2.12
CA TRP A 284 18.71 -0.93 1.03
C TRP A 284 17.20 -0.90 0.78
N PHE A 285 16.39 -0.88 1.85
CA PHE A 285 14.93 -0.78 1.72
C PHE A 285 14.49 0.55 1.13
N GLU A 286 15.08 1.67 1.56
CA GLU A 286 14.78 2.99 0.99
C GLU A 286 15.02 2.99 -0.54
N ALA A 287 16.19 2.53 -0.99
CA ALA A 287 16.51 2.45 -2.42
C ALA A 287 15.55 1.52 -3.19
N ALA A 288 15.24 0.35 -2.63
CA ALA A 288 14.34 -0.62 -3.26
C ALA A 288 12.90 -0.09 -3.36
N LEU A 289 12.38 0.55 -2.30
CA LEU A 289 11.03 1.11 -2.25
C LEU A 289 10.84 2.28 -3.23
N LEU A 290 11.91 3.03 -3.51
CA LEU A 290 11.92 4.09 -4.53
C LEU A 290 11.96 3.51 -5.96
N ALA A 291 12.75 2.46 -6.19
CA ALA A 291 13.00 1.94 -7.55
C ALA A 291 11.96 0.93 -8.05
N ILE A 292 11.49 0.02 -7.19
CA ILE A 292 10.62 -1.09 -7.59
C ILE A 292 9.34 -0.62 -8.30
N PRO A 293 8.61 0.42 -7.83
CA PRO A 293 7.41 0.87 -8.52
C PRO A 293 7.66 1.27 -9.97
N THR A 294 8.70 2.07 -10.22
CA THR A 294 9.14 2.47 -11.56
C THR A 294 9.57 1.26 -12.39
N PHE A 295 10.32 0.33 -11.80
CA PHE A 295 10.75 -0.88 -12.50
C PHE A 295 9.56 -1.75 -12.94
N VAL A 296 8.61 -1.97 -12.03
CA VAL A 296 7.40 -2.77 -12.29
C VAL A 296 6.52 -2.14 -13.37
N ARG A 297 6.28 -0.83 -13.29
CA ARG A 297 5.42 -0.14 -14.26
C ARG A 297 6.12 0.09 -15.60
N ASP A 298 7.30 0.68 -15.59
CA ASP A 298 7.88 1.25 -16.81
C ASP A 298 8.76 0.24 -17.57
N TYR A 299 9.40 -0.70 -16.86
CA TYR A 299 10.32 -1.68 -17.46
C TYR A 299 9.67 -3.05 -17.64
N MET A 300 8.97 -3.55 -16.62
CA MET A 300 8.20 -4.80 -16.72
C MET A 300 6.87 -4.59 -17.46
N GLN A 301 6.38 -3.34 -17.59
CA GLN A 301 5.10 -3.02 -18.23
C GLN A 301 3.92 -3.80 -17.65
N ALA A 302 3.99 -4.08 -16.35
CA ALA A 302 3.02 -4.93 -15.64
C ALA A 302 1.63 -4.28 -15.52
N ASP A 303 1.50 -2.98 -15.78
CA ASP A 303 0.22 -2.27 -15.88
C ASP A 303 -0.52 -2.52 -17.21
N ARG A 304 0.17 -3.11 -18.21
CA ARG A 304 -0.35 -3.34 -19.57
C ARG A 304 -0.60 -4.80 -19.90
N GLY A 305 -0.42 -5.70 -18.94
CA GLY A 305 -0.52 -7.14 -19.14
C GLY A 305 0.38 -7.90 -18.17
N PHE A 306 0.78 -9.13 -18.53
CA PHE A 306 1.70 -9.87 -17.69
C PHE A 306 3.08 -9.19 -17.62
N PRO A 307 3.76 -9.29 -16.47
CA PRO A 307 5.08 -8.69 -16.29
C PRO A 307 6.10 -9.25 -17.27
N ARG A 308 6.77 -8.35 -18.01
CA ARG A 308 7.78 -8.72 -19.00
C ARG A 308 9.17 -8.86 -18.37
N PRO A 309 10.03 -9.75 -18.91
CA PRO A 309 11.44 -9.77 -18.55
C PRO A 309 12.09 -8.41 -18.77
N ALA A 310 12.82 -7.93 -17.77
CA ALA A 310 13.47 -6.63 -17.77
C ALA A 310 14.75 -6.65 -16.94
N GLU A 311 15.73 -5.84 -17.33
CA GLU A 311 16.96 -5.61 -16.60
C GLU A 311 17.34 -4.14 -16.74
N ALA A 312 17.52 -3.44 -15.62
CA ALA A 312 17.79 -2.01 -15.63
C ALA A 312 18.59 -1.56 -14.40
N THR A 313 19.40 -0.52 -14.58
CA THR A 313 19.99 0.25 -13.47
C THR A 313 19.26 1.58 -13.41
N LEU A 314 18.60 1.84 -12.28
CA LEU A 314 17.81 3.04 -12.04
C LEU A 314 18.55 3.99 -11.10
N THR A 315 18.40 5.29 -11.36
CA THR A 315 18.80 6.34 -10.42
C THR A 315 17.67 6.56 -9.42
N VAL A 316 18.01 6.61 -8.13
CA VAL A 316 17.08 6.87 -7.02
C VAL A 316 17.52 8.10 -6.24
N MET A 317 16.55 8.94 -5.85
CA MET A 317 16.80 10.09 -4.98
C MET A 317 16.50 9.69 -3.53
N MET A 318 17.55 9.29 -2.81
CA MET A 318 17.51 8.92 -1.40
C MET A 318 17.52 10.17 -0.53
N ALA A 319 17.25 10.04 0.77
CA ALA A 319 17.37 11.14 1.70
C ALA A 319 18.80 11.74 1.72
N ASP A 320 19.84 10.91 1.68
CA ASP A 320 21.24 11.36 1.74
C ASP A 320 21.86 11.74 0.39
N GLY A 321 21.13 11.55 -0.72
CA GLY A 321 21.55 12.00 -2.04
C GLY A 321 21.06 11.13 -3.19
N GLU A 322 21.57 11.42 -4.38
CA GLU A 322 21.33 10.59 -5.57
C GLU A 322 22.22 9.32 -5.52
N ASP A 323 21.63 8.17 -5.80
CA ASP A 323 22.33 6.90 -5.90
C ASP A 323 21.74 6.02 -7.02
N SER A 324 22.27 4.81 -7.21
CA SER A 324 21.86 3.88 -8.26
C SER A 324 21.60 2.48 -7.73
N ILE A 325 20.65 1.79 -8.35
CA ILE A 325 20.21 0.45 -7.96
C ILE A 325 19.93 -0.38 -9.21
N HIS A 326 20.41 -1.61 -9.23
CA HIS A 326 20.21 -2.53 -10.36
C HIS A 326 19.10 -3.53 -10.03
N LEU A 327 18.15 -3.69 -10.96
CA LEU A 327 17.03 -4.60 -10.86
C LEU A 327 16.96 -5.52 -12.08
N ARG A 328 16.57 -6.78 -11.84
CA ARG A 328 16.35 -7.76 -12.89
C ARG A 328 15.14 -8.63 -12.59
N TYR A 329 14.35 -8.90 -13.62
CA TYR A 329 13.20 -9.79 -13.60
C TYR A 329 13.11 -10.60 -14.91
N PRO A 330 12.74 -11.89 -14.87
CA PRO A 330 12.70 -12.73 -13.68
C PRO A 330 14.12 -13.03 -13.16
N VAL A 331 14.20 -13.46 -11.90
CA VAL A 331 15.43 -14.02 -11.33
C VAL A 331 15.78 -15.33 -12.06
N PRO A 332 17.06 -15.57 -12.44
CA PRO A 332 17.46 -16.83 -13.04
C PRO A 332 17.05 -18.06 -12.20
N GLY A 333 16.39 -19.03 -12.83
CA GLY A 333 15.87 -20.22 -12.16
C GLY A 333 14.53 -20.02 -11.45
N PHE A 334 13.84 -18.90 -11.71
CA PHE A 334 12.44 -18.64 -11.36
C PHE A 334 11.58 -18.40 -12.62
N GLU A 335 12.10 -18.69 -13.82
CA GLU A 335 11.31 -18.69 -15.04
C GLU A 335 10.29 -19.85 -14.99
N THR A 336 9.00 -19.56 -15.04
CA THR A 336 8.00 -20.65 -15.12
C THR A 336 7.83 -21.12 -16.57
N PRO A 337 7.54 -22.41 -16.82
CA PRO A 337 7.24 -22.94 -18.17
C PRO A 337 6.13 -22.18 -18.90
N TYR A 338 5.20 -21.60 -18.15
CA TYR A 338 4.09 -20.77 -18.63
C TYR A 338 4.51 -19.57 -19.47
N GLU A 339 5.74 -19.03 -19.31
CA GLU A 339 6.18 -17.88 -20.11
C GLU A 339 6.31 -18.20 -21.60
N LYS A 340 6.73 -19.42 -21.97
CA LYS A 340 6.84 -19.78 -23.39
C LYS A 340 5.46 -20.00 -24.02
N GLU A 341 4.57 -20.67 -23.29
CA GLU A 341 3.20 -20.94 -23.75
C GLU A 341 2.36 -19.65 -23.77
N TRP A 342 2.58 -18.73 -22.83
CA TRP A 342 1.88 -17.46 -22.76
C TRP A 342 2.43 -16.42 -23.74
N VAL A 343 3.75 -16.31 -23.92
CA VAL A 343 4.31 -15.46 -25.00
C VAL A 343 3.83 -15.95 -26.36
N ALA A 344 3.78 -17.27 -26.56
CA ALA A 344 3.18 -17.85 -27.77
C ALA A 344 1.69 -17.50 -27.88
N ALA A 345 0.91 -17.58 -26.80
CA ALA A 345 -0.51 -17.19 -26.80
C ALA A 345 -0.74 -15.68 -27.02
N GLU A 346 0.14 -14.80 -26.51
CA GLU A 346 0.07 -13.35 -26.72
C GLU A 346 0.43 -13.00 -28.17
N GLU A 347 1.45 -13.66 -28.74
CA GLU A 347 1.82 -13.53 -30.15
C GLU A 347 0.71 -14.08 -31.07
N GLU A 348 0.11 -15.23 -30.70
CA GLU A 348 -1.01 -15.84 -31.43
C GLU A 348 -2.26 -14.95 -31.37
N GLY A 349 -2.59 -14.38 -30.20
CA GLY A 349 -3.70 -13.44 -30.05
C GLY A 349 -3.50 -12.15 -30.85
N LYS A 350 -2.28 -11.59 -30.85
CA LYS A 350 -1.94 -10.42 -31.71
C LYS A 350 -2.04 -10.77 -33.20
N ALA A 351 -1.53 -11.94 -33.60
CA ALA A 351 -1.63 -12.41 -34.97
C ALA A 351 -3.09 -12.64 -35.39
N GLN A 352 -3.94 -13.14 -34.49
CA GLN A 352 -5.36 -13.32 -34.73
C GLN A 352 -6.09 -11.98 -34.91
N ILE A 353 -5.82 -10.98 -34.07
CA ILE A 353 -6.40 -9.63 -34.22
C ILE A 353 -5.95 -8.99 -35.53
N GLU A 354 -4.68 -9.14 -35.90
CA GLU A 354 -4.17 -8.58 -37.16
C GLU A 354 -4.82 -9.27 -38.36
N ALA A 355 -4.96 -10.60 -38.35
CA ALA A 355 -5.66 -11.35 -39.40
C ALA A 355 -7.14 -10.92 -39.52
N VAL A 356 -7.81 -10.66 -38.39
CA VAL A 356 -9.19 -10.13 -38.36
C VAL A 356 -9.25 -8.75 -39.01
N ARG A 357 -8.32 -7.85 -38.67
CA ARG A 357 -8.24 -6.50 -39.25
C ARG A 357 -7.93 -6.52 -40.74
N GLU A 358 -7.02 -7.39 -41.18
CA GLU A 358 -6.74 -7.59 -42.60
C GLU A 358 -8.00 -8.05 -43.34
N ARG A 359 -8.72 -9.03 -42.78
CA ARG A 359 -9.98 -9.50 -43.36
C ARG A 359 -11.04 -8.41 -43.41
N ASN A 360 -11.24 -7.66 -42.32
CA ASN A 360 -12.18 -6.54 -42.29
C ASN A 360 -11.82 -5.45 -43.29
N MET A 361 -10.52 -5.17 -43.49
CA MET A 361 -10.06 -4.22 -44.51
C MET A 361 -10.46 -4.66 -45.92
N GLU A 362 -10.38 -5.95 -46.24
CA GLU A 362 -10.88 -6.49 -47.52
C GLU A 362 -12.39 -6.35 -47.67
N LEU A 363 -13.14 -6.64 -46.61
CA LEU A 363 -14.60 -6.49 -46.59
C LEU A 363 -15.02 -5.03 -46.79
N LEU A 364 -14.36 -4.09 -46.10
CA LEU A 364 -14.60 -2.65 -46.23
C LEU A 364 -14.25 -2.13 -47.63
N ARG A 365 -13.16 -2.61 -48.24
CA ARG A 365 -12.82 -2.29 -49.65
C ARG A 365 -13.89 -2.81 -50.62
N THR A 366 -14.38 -4.03 -50.40
CA THR A 366 -15.47 -4.61 -51.20
C THR A 366 -16.74 -3.78 -51.05
N PHE A 367 -17.06 -3.36 -49.83
CA PHE A 367 -18.21 -2.52 -49.53
C PHE A 367 -18.11 -1.13 -50.17
N GLU A 368 -16.94 -0.48 -50.12
CA GLU A 368 -16.70 0.82 -50.77
C GLU A 368 -16.95 0.76 -52.29
N GLN A 369 -16.42 -0.28 -52.94
CA GLN A 369 -16.63 -0.50 -54.38
C GLN A 369 -18.11 -0.76 -54.69
N TRP A 370 -18.80 -1.55 -53.85
CA TRP A 370 -20.22 -1.84 -54.00
C TRP A 370 -21.09 -0.59 -53.85
N LEU A 371 -20.79 0.29 -52.89
CA LEU A 371 -21.47 1.59 -52.72
C LEU A 371 -21.23 2.50 -53.94
N THR A 372 -20.00 2.54 -54.44
CA THR A 372 -19.62 3.35 -55.61
C THR A 372 -20.35 2.89 -56.88
N ARG A 373 -20.41 1.58 -57.13
CA ARG A 373 -21.16 1.01 -58.29
C ARG A 373 -22.66 1.30 -58.22
N ARG A 374 -23.20 1.48 -57.01
CA ARG A 374 -24.60 1.88 -56.78
C ARG A 374 -24.82 3.40 -56.85
N GLY A 375 -23.80 4.17 -57.23
CA GLY A 375 -23.92 5.61 -57.52
C GLY A 375 -23.98 6.50 -56.28
N LEU A 376 -23.53 6.04 -55.12
CA LEU A 376 -23.47 6.89 -53.93
C LEU A 376 -22.35 7.92 -54.04
N SER A 377 -22.57 9.11 -53.48
CA SER A 377 -21.53 10.14 -53.39
C SER A 377 -20.38 9.69 -52.48
N ALA A 378 -19.16 10.17 -52.75
CA ALA A 378 -17.99 9.86 -51.92
C ALA A 378 -18.21 10.17 -50.43
N GLY A 379 -18.87 11.30 -50.12
CA GLY A 379 -19.19 11.68 -48.75
C GLY A 379 -20.19 10.74 -48.07
N THR A 380 -21.19 10.23 -48.81
CA THR A 380 -22.16 9.25 -48.28
C THR A 380 -21.51 7.88 -48.11
N ALA A 381 -20.69 7.44 -49.07
CA ALA A 381 -19.97 6.18 -48.99
C ALA A 381 -19.02 6.17 -47.79
N ARG A 382 -18.31 7.28 -47.55
CA ARG A 382 -17.41 7.42 -46.41
C ARG A 382 -18.12 7.26 -45.07
N ARG A 383 -19.28 7.90 -44.88
CA ARG A 383 -20.08 7.73 -43.65
C ARG A 383 -20.53 6.28 -43.42
N HIS A 384 -20.89 5.57 -44.49
CA HIS A 384 -21.22 4.15 -44.37
C HIS A 384 -20.01 3.32 -43.96
N LEU A 385 -18.83 3.59 -44.52
CA LEU A 385 -17.59 2.93 -44.14
C LEU A 385 -17.22 3.20 -42.69
N ASP A 386 -17.28 4.46 -42.24
CA ASP A 386 -16.92 4.82 -40.86
C ASP A 386 -17.84 4.11 -39.84
N ASN A 387 -19.15 4.05 -40.10
CA ASN A 387 -20.09 3.33 -39.22
C ASN A 387 -19.85 1.82 -39.19
N VAL A 388 -19.51 1.20 -40.34
CA VAL A 388 -19.23 -0.24 -40.38
C VAL A 388 -17.87 -0.55 -39.78
N LYS A 389 -16.89 0.35 -39.95
CA LYS A 389 -15.57 0.23 -39.34
C LYS A 389 -15.67 0.20 -37.82
N LEU A 390 -16.54 1.03 -37.23
CA LEU A 390 -16.79 1.00 -35.78
C LEU A 390 -17.26 -0.38 -35.29
N PHE A 391 -18.15 -1.04 -36.04
CA PHE A 391 -18.55 -2.40 -35.73
C PHE A 391 -17.41 -3.42 -35.97
N ALA A 392 -16.76 -3.34 -37.13
CA ALA A 392 -15.79 -4.36 -37.57
C ALA A 392 -14.45 -4.28 -36.82
N ASP A 393 -13.88 -3.08 -36.67
CA ASP A 393 -12.50 -2.86 -36.22
C ASP A 393 -12.38 -2.39 -34.78
N GLU A 394 -13.50 -2.00 -34.14
CA GLU A 394 -13.50 -1.66 -32.71
C GLU A 394 -14.21 -2.79 -31.95
N TYR A 395 -15.48 -3.08 -32.25
CA TYR A 395 -16.23 -4.11 -31.52
C TYR A 395 -15.82 -5.57 -31.84
N MET A 396 -15.81 -5.98 -33.11
CA MET A 396 -15.57 -7.38 -33.47
C MET A 396 -14.12 -7.84 -33.23
N THR A 397 -13.16 -6.90 -33.23
CA THR A 397 -11.75 -7.19 -32.87
C THR A 397 -11.53 -7.30 -31.36
N GLU A 398 -12.41 -6.72 -30.53
CA GLU A 398 -12.43 -6.92 -29.07
C GLU A 398 -13.04 -8.27 -28.68
N GLY A 399 -13.69 -8.95 -29.62
CA GLY A 399 -14.18 -10.31 -29.49
C GLY A 399 -15.68 -10.48 -29.62
N GLY A 400 -16.40 -9.37 -29.87
CA GLY A 400 -17.86 -9.33 -29.93
C GLY A 400 -18.50 -10.00 -28.71
N SER A 401 -19.64 -10.64 -28.91
CA SER A 401 -20.38 -11.29 -27.82
C SER A 401 -19.71 -12.55 -27.28
N THR A 402 -18.66 -13.03 -27.97
CA THR A 402 -17.96 -14.28 -27.65
C THR A 402 -16.66 -14.08 -26.89
N GLY A 403 -16.15 -12.84 -26.82
CA GLY A 403 -14.82 -12.53 -26.33
C GLY A 403 -13.67 -13.08 -27.19
N VAL A 404 -13.95 -13.53 -28.43
CA VAL A 404 -12.95 -14.05 -29.37
C VAL A 404 -12.97 -13.23 -30.66
N PRO A 405 -11.84 -12.58 -31.04
CA PRO A 405 -11.78 -11.72 -32.22
C PRO A 405 -12.17 -12.47 -33.50
N ARG A 406 -13.13 -11.92 -34.24
CA ARG A 406 -13.67 -12.50 -35.48
C ARG A 406 -13.93 -11.40 -36.51
N PRO A 407 -13.74 -11.65 -37.83
CA PRO A 407 -14.08 -10.65 -38.83
C PRO A 407 -15.60 -10.47 -38.96
N ALA A 408 -16.01 -9.32 -39.48
CA ALA A 408 -17.43 -8.93 -39.53
C ALA A 408 -18.31 -9.84 -40.43
N ASP A 409 -17.70 -10.62 -41.33
CA ASP A 409 -18.39 -11.66 -42.13
C ASP A 409 -18.67 -12.95 -41.34
N GLN A 410 -18.15 -13.06 -40.12
CA GLN A 410 -18.40 -14.15 -39.17
C GLN A 410 -19.23 -13.71 -37.95
N ALA A 411 -19.76 -12.48 -37.97
CA ALA A 411 -20.66 -11.99 -36.94
C ALA A 411 -21.96 -12.81 -36.92
N GLU A 412 -22.40 -13.15 -35.72
CA GLU A 412 -23.69 -13.78 -35.46
C GLU A 412 -24.73 -12.71 -35.09
N ILE A 413 -26.01 -13.09 -35.04
CA ILE A 413 -27.11 -12.18 -34.68
C ILE A 413 -26.84 -11.49 -33.33
N VAL A 414 -26.34 -12.26 -32.36
CA VAL A 414 -26.01 -11.78 -31.01
C VAL A 414 -24.93 -10.70 -31.01
N ASP A 415 -23.95 -10.76 -31.91
CA ASP A 415 -22.90 -9.74 -32.03
C ASP A 415 -23.50 -8.39 -32.48
N VAL A 416 -24.45 -8.43 -33.43
CA VAL A 416 -25.10 -7.22 -33.95
C VAL A 416 -26.09 -6.63 -32.95
N ASP A 417 -26.79 -7.50 -32.22
CA ASP A 417 -27.73 -7.11 -31.16
C ASP A 417 -27.01 -6.45 -29.98
N GLU A 418 -25.98 -7.09 -29.44
CA GLU A 418 -25.19 -6.56 -28.33
C GLU A 418 -24.44 -5.28 -28.73
N PHE A 419 -23.89 -5.23 -29.96
CA PHE A 419 -23.29 -4.00 -30.47
C PHE A 419 -24.27 -2.82 -30.41
N LEU A 420 -25.50 -2.99 -30.91
CA LEU A 420 -26.47 -1.89 -30.99
C LEU A 420 -27.19 -1.60 -29.67
N SER A 421 -27.42 -2.61 -28.83
CA SER A 421 -28.16 -2.46 -27.57
C SER A 421 -27.26 -2.06 -26.40
N GLU A 422 -25.99 -2.48 -26.38
CA GLU A 422 -25.11 -2.29 -25.23
C GLU A 422 -23.84 -1.53 -25.63
N TRP A 423 -22.93 -2.16 -26.38
CA TRP A 423 -21.58 -1.63 -26.61
C TRP A 423 -21.61 -0.23 -27.24
N PHE A 424 -22.41 -0.01 -28.28
CA PHE A 424 -22.53 1.29 -28.95
C PHE A 424 -23.02 2.39 -28.01
N MET A 425 -23.88 2.05 -27.04
CA MET A 425 -24.41 3.02 -26.09
C MET A 425 -23.34 3.45 -25.08
N HIS A 426 -22.46 2.53 -24.68
CA HIS A 426 -21.44 2.78 -23.65
C HIS A 426 -20.15 3.36 -24.21
N GLU A 427 -19.70 2.88 -25.38
CA GLU A 427 -18.36 3.15 -25.90
C GLU A 427 -18.31 4.28 -26.94
N VAL A 428 -19.45 4.68 -27.52
CA VAL A 428 -19.48 5.71 -28.57
C VAL A 428 -19.83 7.08 -27.98
N GLU A 429 -18.86 7.99 -28.00
CA GLU A 429 -19.07 9.39 -27.62
C GLU A 429 -20.12 10.04 -28.53
N GLY A 430 -21.23 10.52 -27.95
CA GLY A 430 -22.35 11.09 -28.71
C GLY A 430 -23.34 10.06 -29.27
N ALA A 431 -23.39 8.85 -28.70
CA ALA A 431 -24.46 7.89 -28.94
C ALA A 431 -25.84 8.57 -28.84
N SER A 432 -26.61 8.51 -29.93
CA SER A 432 -27.92 9.14 -30.05
C SER A 432 -28.81 8.31 -30.97
N ALA A 433 -30.12 8.48 -30.86
CA ALA A 433 -31.09 7.85 -31.76
C ALA A 433 -30.73 8.00 -33.25
N ARG A 434 -30.23 9.18 -33.65
CA ARG A 434 -29.81 9.45 -35.03
C ARG A 434 -28.52 8.71 -35.41
N ALA A 435 -27.57 8.59 -34.48
CA ALA A 435 -26.33 7.83 -34.69
C ALA A 435 -26.63 6.33 -34.82
N VAL A 436 -27.47 5.78 -33.95
CA VAL A 436 -27.92 4.38 -34.00
C VAL A 436 -28.67 4.08 -35.30
N GLU A 437 -29.58 4.97 -35.72
CA GLU A 437 -30.28 4.83 -37.00
C GLU A 437 -29.31 4.83 -38.19
N ALA A 438 -28.29 5.70 -38.16
CA ALA A 438 -27.25 5.73 -39.18
C ALA A 438 -26.42 4.44 -39.18
N SER A 439 -26.06 3.89 -38.01
CA SER A 439 -25.36 2.61 -37.87
C SER A 439 -26.19 1.45 -38.40
N ILE A 440 -27.46 1.33 -38.02
CA ILE A 440 -28.39 0.31 -38.55
C ILE A 440 -28.46 0.39 -40.09
N THR A 441 -28.55 1.61 -40.63
CA THR A 441 -28.63 1.82 -42.08
C THR A 441 -27.34 1.36 -42.79
N SER A 442 -26.18 1.65 -42.20
CA SER A 442 -24.88 1.23 -42.71
C SER A 442 -24.69 -0.29 -42.63
N LEU A 443 -25.02 -0.92 -41.49
CA LEU A 443 -24.94 -2.37 -41.30
C LEU A 443 -25.88 -3.12 -42.26
N LYS A 444 -27.12 -2.65 -42.47
CA LYS A 444 -28.02 -3.23 -43.48
C LYS A 444 -27.43 -3.22 -44.89
N ARG A 445 -26.74 -2.15 -45.26
CA ARG A 445 -26.08 -2.06 -46.57
C ARG A 445 -24.87 -2.97 -46.63
N PHE A 446 -24.11 -3.05 -45.56
CA PHE A 446 -22.93 -3.90 -45.45
C PHE A 446 -23.28 -5.37 -45.57
N TYR A 447 -24.18 -5.91 -44.75
CA TYR A 447 -24.57 -7.32 -44.83
C TYR A 447 -25.27 -7.69 -46.13
N ARG A 448 -26.01 -6.75 -46.75
CA ARG A 448 -26.51 -6.93 -48.12
C ARG A 448 -25.38 -7.02 -49.14
N CYS A 449 -24.35 -6.18 -49.02
CA CYS A 449 -23.16 -6.28 -49.85
C CYS A 449 -22.47 -7.63 -49.66
N LEU A 450 -22.27 -8.07 -48.42
CA LEU A 450 -21.62 -9.37 -48.15
C LEU A 450 -22.38 -10.53 -48.78
N LYS A 451 -23.73 -10.52 -48.70
CA LYS A 451 -24.59 -11.49 -49.38
C LYS A 451 -24.45 -11.45 -50.90
N GLU A 452 -24.56 -10.28 -51.52
CA GLU A 452 -24.52 -10.13 -52.98
C GLU A 452 -23.14 -10.42 -53.59
N THR A 453 -22.08 -10.23 -52.80
CA THR A 453 -20.69 -10.45 -53.22
C THR A 453 -20.13 -11.81 -52.80
N GLY A 454 -20.95 -12.65 -52.15
CA GLY A 454 -20.57 -13.99 -51.71
C GLY A 454 -19.54 -14.03 -50.58
N GLN A 455 -19.39 -12.94 -49.83
CA GLN A 455 -18.49 -12.84 -48.67
C GLN A 455 -19.10 -13.44 -47.40
N MET A 456 -20.43 -13.59 -47.36
CA MET A 456 -21.18 -14.24 -46.27
C MET A 456 -22.28 -15.11 -46.88
N SER A 457 -22.67 -16.20 -46.20
CA SER A 457 -23.77 -17.03 -46.68
C SER A 457 -25.11 -16.27 -46.68
N PRO A 458 -25.99 -16.52 -47.66
CA PRO A 458 -27.29 -15.87 -47.74
C PRO A 458 -28.12 -16.02 -46.46
N GLU A 459 -28.08 -17.19 -45.82
CA GLU A 459 -28.84 -17.50 -44.61
C GLU A 459 -28.42 -16.61 -43.44
N LYS A 460 -27.11 -16.55 -43.14
CA LYS A 460 -26.57 -15.71 -42.07
C LYS A 460 -26.79 -14.23 -42.33
N ALA A 461 -26.60 -13.79 -43.57
CA ALA A 461 -26.83 -12.40 -43.93
C ALA A 461 -28.32 -12.03 -43.79
N ASP A 462 -29.25 -12.92 -44.14
CA ASP A 462 -30.68 -12.67 -44.00
C ASP A 462 -31.11 -12.63 -42.54
N GLU A 463 -30.54 -13.46 -41.68
CA GLU A 463 -30.76 -13.41 -40.23
C GLU A 463 -30.39 -12.04 -39.63
N VAL A 464 -29.19 -11.54 -39.94
CA VAL A 464 -28.75 -10.21 -39.48
C VAL A 464 -29.62 -9.09 -40.07
N LEU A 465 -29.97 -9.19 -41.36
CA LEU A 465 -30.83 -8.20 -42.01
C LEU A 465 -32.24 -8.17 -41.40
N GLU A 466 -32.74 -9.33 -40.99
CA GLU A 466 -34.04 -9.48 -40.33
C GLU A 466 -34.01 -8.91 -38.92
N LEU A 467 -32.98 -9.20 -38.11
CA LEU A 467 -32.78 -8.54 -36.80
C LEU A 467 -32.81 -7.02 -36.94
N LEU A 468 -31.96 -6.47 -37.81
CA LEU A 468 -31.88 -5.02 -38.05
C LEU A 468 -33.20 -4.44 -38.58
N ARG A 469 -34.10 -5.26 -39.13
CA ARG A 469 -35.44 -4.85 -39.58
C ARG A 469 -36.45 -4.87 -38.44
N VAL A 470 -36.50 -5.95 -37.67
CA VAL A 470 -37.48 -6.19 -36.61
C VAL A 470 -37.19 -5.30 -35.40
N ASP A 471 -35.94 -5.26 -34.95
CA ASP A 471 -35.56 -4.60 -33.68
C ASP A 471 -35.08 -3.16 -33.87
N ARG A 472 -35.24 -2.62 -35.09
CA ARG A 472 -34.84 -1.24 -35.42
C ARG A 472 -35.36 -0.22 -34.41
N ASN A 473 -36.64 -0.31 -34.04
CA ASN A 473 -37.25 0.67 -33.14
C ASN A 473 -36.78 0.49 -31.70
N TYR A 474 -36.55 -0.76 -31.27
CA TYR A 474 -36.01 -1.07 -29.96
C TYR A 474 -34.66 -0.38 -29.74
N TYR A 475 -33.71 -0.52 -30.66
CA TYR A 475 -32.40 0.14 -30.53
C TYR A 475 -32.50 1.68 -30.55
N ILE A 476 -33.43 2.24 -31.32
CA ILE A 476 -33.63 3.70 -31.40
C ILE A 476 -34.23 4.23 -30.10
N GLU A 477 -35.23 3.55 -29.54
CA GLU A 477 -35.85 3.90 -28.25
C GLU A 477 -34.82 3.84 -27.12
N LEU A 478 -33.99 2.79 -27.09
CA LEU A 478 -32.93 2.65 -26.10
C LEU A 478 -31.93 3.83 -26.12
N ALA A 479 -31.62 4.36 -27.29
CA ALA A 479 -30.77 5.55 -27.45
C ALA A 479 -31.45 6.88 -27.14
N GLN A 480 -32.77 6.92 -26.92
CA GLN A 480 -33.52 8.11 -26.52
C GLN A 480 -33.69 8.23 -25.00
N GLU A 481 -33.54 7.13 -24.27
CA GLU A 481 -33.68 7.08 -22.80
C GLU A 481 -32.40 7.51 -22.06
N ARG A 482 -31.32 7.80 -22.79
CA ARG A 482 -30.09 8.44 -22.29
C ARG A 482 -30.07 9.93 -22.65
#